data_AF-A0A2D6HI55-F1
#
_entry.id   AF-A0A2D6HI55-F1
#
_cell.length_a   1.000
_cell.length_b   1.000
_cell.length_c   1.000
_cell.angle_alpha   90.00
_cell.angle_beta   90.00
_cell.angle_gamma   90.00
#
_symmetry.space_group_name_H-M   'P 1'
#
loop_
_entity.id
_entity.type
_entity.pdbx_description
1 polymer ?
#
loop_
_entity_poly.entity_id
_entity_poly.type
_entity_poly.pdbx_seq_one_letter_code
_entity_poly.pdbx_strand_id
1 'polypeptide(L)' 'MRKEYDFSESKRNPYAGRLKKQVTLRLNLDVIAYFKALAEETGIPYQNLINLYLSECAHSRKKLKWAS' A
#
# COMPACT_ATOMS: atom_id res chain seq x y z
N MET A 1 34.36 -0.49 -9.40
CA MET A 1 33.48 -1.13 -8.38
C MET A 1 34.33 -2.13 -7.60
N ARG A 2 34.26 -2.18 -6.27
CA ARG A 2 35.06 -3.15 -5.48
C ARG A 2 34.54 -4.57 -5.70
N LYS A 3 35.46 -5.55 -5.71
CA LYS A 3 35.15 -6.97 -5.93
C LYS A 3 34.39 -7.59 -4.75
N GLU A 4 34.65 -7.14 -3.54
CA GLU A 4 33.97 -7.64 -2.33
C GLU A 4 33.78 -6.52 -1.32
N TYR A 5 32.66 -6.62 -0.60
CA TYR A 5 32.30 -5.76 0.51
C TYR A 5 32.09 -6.63 1.73
N ASP A 6 32.83 -6.35 2.80
CA ASP A 6 32.63 -6.97 4.11
C ASP A 6 31.54 -6.22 4.87
N PHE A 7 30.50 -6.96 5.28
CA PHE A 7 29.31 -6.46 5.96
C PHE A 7 29.23 -6.95 7.42
N SER A 8 30.30 -7.55 7.96
CA SER A 8 30.36 -8.08 9.34
C SER A 8 29.97 -7.06 10.41
N GLU A 9 30.32 -5.79 10.21
CA GLU A 9 30.03 -4.66 11.13
C GLU A 9 28.74 -3.87 10.76
N SER A 10 27.98 -4.34 9.77
CA SER A 10 26.85 -3.57 9.24
C SER A 10 25.60 -3.62 10.13
N LYS A 11 24.96 -2.46 10.31
CA LYS A 11 23.72 -2.34 11.09
C LYS A 11 22.51 -2.62 10.21
N ARG A 12 21.56 -3.40 10.73
CA ARG A 12 20.29 -3.70 10.04
C ARG A 12 19.54 -2.40 9.75
N ASN A 13 19.15 -2.21 8.48
CA ASN A 13 18.42 -1.04 8.06
C ASN A 13 17.08 -0.92 8.85
N PRO A 14 16.88 0.13 9.66
CA PRO A 14 15.67 0.31 10.46
C PRO A 14 14.41 0.52 9.61
N TYR A 15 14.56 0.85 8.32
CA TYR A 15 13.48 1.01 7.36
C TYR A 15 13.12 -0.26 6.61
N ALA A 16 13.89 -1.35 6.78
CA ALA A 16 13.62 -2.62 6.08
C ALA A 16 12.23 -3.19 6.39
N GLY A 17 11.70 -2.97 7.60
CA GLY A 17 10.34 -3.38 7.97
C GLY A 17 9.22 -2.52 7.37
N ARG A 18 9.56 -1.34 6.82
CA ARG A 18 8.62 -0.39 6.21
C ARG A 18 8.52 -0.56 4.70
N LEU A 19 9.23 -1.54 4.13
CA LEU A 19 9.14 -1.86 2.71
C LEU A 19 7.72 -2.32 2.38
N LYS A 20 7.14 -1.70 1.34
CA LYS A 20 5.84 -2.13 0.81
C LYS A 20 5.96 -3.58 0.36
N LYS A 21 5.11 -4.44 0.90
CA LYS A 21 4.96 -5.82 0.40
C LYS A 21 4.01 -5.78 -0.79
N GLN A 22 4.44 -6.33 -1.92
CA GLN A 22 3.56 -6.52 -3.06
C GLN A 22 2.53 -7.60 -2.71
N VAL A 23 1.25 -7.28 -2.93
CA VAL A 23 0.13 -8.19 -2.66
C VAL A 23 -0.79 -8.21 -3.88
N THR A 24 -1.33 -9.38 -4.21
CA THR A 24 -2.34 -9.53 -5.26
C THR A 24 -3.72 -9.45 -4.61
N LEU A 25 -4.47 -8.39 -4.90
CA LEU A 25 -5.84 -8.19 -4.41
C LEU A 25 -6.81 -8.25 -5.58
N ARG A 26 -7.86 -9.07 -5.46
CA ARG A 26 -8.97 -9.06 -6.43
C ARG A 26 -9.90 -7.90 -6.10
N LEU A 27 -10.15 -7.05 -7.07
CA LEU A 27 -11.04 -5.90 -6.97
C LEU A 27 -12.06 -5.96 -8.11
N ASN A 28 -13.26 -5.47 -7.87
CA ASN A 28 -14.25 -5.34 -8.93
C ASN A 28 -13.85 -4.21 -9.90
N LEU A 29 -14.32 -4.29 -11.14
CA LEU A 29 -13.99 -3.33 -12.19
C LEU A 29 -14.51 -1.91 -11.88
N ASP A 30 -15.68 -1.80 -11.24
CA ASP A 30 -16.27 -0.53 -10.81
C ASP A 30 -15.40 0.18 -9.76
N VAL A 31 -14.84 -0.56 -8.80
CA VAL A 31 -13.93 -0.03 -7.79
C VAL A 31 -12.67 0.53 -8.45
N ILE A 32 -12.10 -0.21 -9.41
CA ILE A 32 -10.91 0.24 -10.14
C ILE A 32 -11.22 1.51 -10.94
N ALA A 33 -12.35 1.56 -11.63
CA ALA A 33 -12.77 2.73 -12.39
C ALA A 33 -12.94 3.97 -11.48
N TYR A 34 -13.58 3.82 -10.32
CA TYR A 34 -13.74 4.89 -9.34
C TYR A 34 -12.38 5.47 -8.90
N PHE A 35 -11.44 4.62 -8.47
CA PHE A 35 -10.14 5.09 -8.01
C PHE A 35 -9.25 5.64 -9.13
N LYS A 36 -9.45 5.22 -10.38
CA LYS A 36 -8.78 5.84 -11.54
C LYS A 36 -9.27 7.26 -11.78
N ALA A 37 -10.58 7.49 -11.77
CA ALA A 37 -11.14 8.84 -11.88
C ALA A 37 -10.63 9.75 -10.75
N LEU A 38 -10.65 9.24 -9.51
CA LEU A 38 -10.12 9.97 -8.36
C LEU A 38 -8.62 10.27 -8.45
N ALA A 39 -7.85 9.39 -9.10
CA ALA A 39 -6.42 9.61 -9.35
C ALA A 39 -6.17 10.76 -10.33
N GLU A 40 -6.99 10.88 -11.38
CA GLU A 40 -6.92 12.00 -12.33
C GLU A 40 -7.23 13.33 -11.63
N GLU A 41 -8.20 13.35 -10.72
CA GLU A 41 -8.59 14.56 -9.98
C GLU A 41 -7.54 14.98 -8.93
N THR A 42 -6.96 14.02 -8.22
CA THR A 42 -6.05 14.29 -7.09
C THR A 42 -4.57 14.30 -7.47
N GLY A 43 -4.23 13.79 -8.65
CA GLY A 43 -2.84 13.55 -9.07
C GLY A 43 -2.13 12.42 -8.30
N ILE A 44 -2.83 11.69 -7.43
CA ILE A 44 -2.27 10.59 -6.66
C ILE A 44 -2.56 9.27 -7.38
N PRO A 45 -1.57 8.37 -7.57
CA PRO A 45 -1.81 7.08 -8.21
C PRO A 45 -2.94 6.29 -7.55
N TYR A 46 -3.86 5.73 -8.36
CA TYR A 46 -5.04 4.99 -7.87
C TYR A 46 -4.69 3.87 -6.88
N GLN A 47 -3.54 3.21 -7.05
CA GLN A 47 -3.05 2.17 -6.13
C GLN A 47 -2.72 2.73 -4.73
N ASN A 48 -2.14 3.93 -4.66
CA ASN A 48 -1.86 4.61 -3.40
C ASN A 48 -3.17 5.05 -2.74
N LEU A 49 -4.13 5.55 -3.52
CA LEU A 49 -5.46 5.93 -3.01
C LEU A 49 -6.19 4.72 -2.41
N ILE A 50 -6.23 3.59 -3.11
CA ILE A 50 -6.80 2.34 -2.58
C ILE A 50 -6.14 1.99 -1.24
N ASN A 51 -4.81 2.02 -1.16
CA ASN A 51 -4.10 1.69 0.06
C ASN A 51 -4.39 2.67 1.21
N LEU A 52 -4.51 3.97 0.92
CA LEU A 52 -4.85 5.01 1.90
C LEU A 52 -6.24 4.78 2.49
N TYR A 53 -7.24 4.53 1.65
CA TYR A 53 -8.61 4.26 2.08
C TYR A 53 -8.72 2.95 2.87
N LEU A 54 -8.03 1.90 2.45
CA LEU A 54 -7.96 0.63 3.21
C LEU A 54 -7.29 0.84 4.57
N SER A 55 -6.23 1.65 4.62
CA SER A 55 -5.55 2.00 5.86
C SER A 55 -6.49 2.76 6.79
N GLU A 56 -7.20 3.78 6.29
CA GLU A 56 -8.18 4.52 7.09
C GLU A 56 -9.28 3.62 7.66
N CYS A 57 -9.83 2.72 6.84
CA CYS A 57 -10.84 1.75 7.26
C CYS A 57 -10.35 0.86 8.41
N ALA A 58 -9.09 0.40 8.34
CA ALA A 58 -8.47 -0.38 9.39
C ALA A 58 -8.25 0.43 10.68
N HIS A 59 -7.78 1.68 10.56
CA HIS A 59 -7.57 2.58 11.70
C HIS A 59 -8.90 2.93 12.40
N SER A 60 -9.95 3.20 11.63
CA SER A 60 -11.29 3.49 12.16
C SER A 60 -12.00 2.26 12.72
N ARG A 61 -11.40 1.06 12.57
CA ARG A 61 -12.01 -0.24 12.87
C ARG A 61 -13.44 -0.34 12.33
N LYS A 62 -13.66 0.16 11.11
CA LYS A 62 -14.99 0.13 10.48
C LYS A 62 -15.35 -1.34 10.27
N LYS A 63 -16.30 -1.83 11.06
CA LYS A 63 -16.88 -3.15 10.87
C LYS A 63 -18.08 -2.99 9.95
N LEU A 64 -18.12 -3.78 8.88
CA LEU A 64 -19.31 -3.88 8.06
C LEU A 64 -20.43 -4.40 8.97
N LYS A 65 -21.44 -3.58 9.23
CA LYS A 65 -22.69 -4.08 9.79
C LYS A 65 -23.45 -4.64 8.61
N TRP A 66 -23.46 -5.97 8.47
CA TRP A 66 -24.42 -6.60 7.57
C TRP A 66 -25.81 -6.22 8.08
N ALA A 67 -26.60 -5.56 7.26
CA ALA A 67 -28.03 -5.46 7.50
C ALA A 67 -28.58 -6.88 7.41
N SER A 68 -29.04 -7.40 8.54
CA SER A 68 -29.83 -8.63 8.60
C SER A 68 -31.22 -8.39 8.05
#